data_AF-A0AAV1C6X7-F1
#
_entry.id   AF-A0AAV1C6X7-F1
#
_cell.length_a   1.000
_cell.length_b   1.000
_cell.length_c   1.000
_cell.angle_alpha   90.00
_cell.angle_beta   90.00
_cell.angle_gamma   90.00
#
_symmetry.space_group_name_H-M   'P 1'
#
loop_
_entity.id
_entity.type
_entity.pdbx_description
1 polymer ?
#
loop_
_entity_poly.entity_id
_entity_poly.type
_entity_poly.pdbx_seq_one_letter_code
_entity_poly.pdbx_strand_id
1 'polypeptide(L)'
;MDSMAREHLIREWKPFDDVKVYTKVNKFALSLACRLLLGIDDPIQVQKFSDTFRYAMSGFYSMPVNFPGTSYHSALKEIGSLKKQMLKIIQDKKQRLKNSGAADTNVDILSWMLMDPNFKSKPESEIAFNLITLLIPSHESTSSAAAFVLKYVAEFPSIHDMVYKEMMAIANSKPPEELLNWEDIQKMKYSWCVINESLRLTPPGLGTFREATKNLNFAGYTIPEGWKVCQYCSTLLHSANS
;
A
#
# COMPACT_ATOMS: atom_id res chain seq x y z
N MET A 1 5.01 -13.15 -4.23
CA MET A 1 5.43 -11.74 -4.40
C MET A 1 6.48 -11.61 -5.50
N ASP A 2 7.60 -12.34 -5.43
CA ASP A 2 8.66 -12.25 -6.47
C ASP A 2 8.16 -12.59 -7.89
N SER A 3 7.42 -13.68 -8.06
CA SER A 3 6.82 -14.05 -9.37
C SER A 3 6.00 -12.90 -9.97
N MET A 4 5.16 -12.28 -9.15
CA MET A 4 4.34 -11.13 -9.56
C MET A 4 5.18 -9.90 -9.90
N ALA A 5 6.29 -9.66 -9.20
CA ALA A 5 7.22 -8.57 -9.52
C ALA A 5 7.90 -8.80 -10.88
N ARG A 6 8.36 -10.04 -11.16
CA ARG A 6 8.95 -10.41 -12.45
C ARG A 6 7.97 -10.24 -13.60
N GLU A 7 6.75 -10.76 -13.46
CA GLU A 7 5.69 -10.59 -14.45
C GLU A 7 5.36 -9.12 -14.70
N HIS A 8 5.30 -8.31 -13.64
CA HIS A 8 5.09 -6.87 -13.74
C HIS A 8 6.22 -6.20 -14.52
N LEU A 9 7.49 -6.46 -14.21
CA LEU A 9 8.63 -5.91 -14.94
C LEU A 9 8.61 -6.29 -16.42
N ILE A 10 8.31 -7.55 -16.75
CA ILE A 10 8.24 -8.02 -18.15
C ILE A 10 7.12 -7.33 -18.93
N ARG A 11 5.94 -7.16 -18.32
CA ARG A 11 4.77 -6.60 -19.02
C ARG A 11 4.76 -5.08 -19.05
N GLU A 12 5.21 -4.45 -17.99
CA GLU A 12 4.98 -3.03 -17.76
C GLU A 12 6.23 -2.17 -17.92
N TRP A 13 7.44 -2.76 -17.92
CA TRP A 13 8.71 -2.05 -18.01
C TRP A 13 9.46 -2.40 -19.29
N LYS A 14 9.76 -3.68 -19.50
CA LYS A 14 10.58 -4.16 -20.64
C LYS A 14 10.14 -3.66 -22.04
N PRO A 15 8.83 -3.51 -22.35
CA PRO A 15 8.40 -3.06 -23.68
C PRO A 15 8.61 -1.57 -23.96
N PHE A 16 9.05 -0.78 -22.97
CA PHE A 16 9.13 0.67 -23.06
C PHE A 16 10.57 1.14 -22.82
N ASP A 17 11.06 2.05 -23.65
CA ASP A 17 12.38 2.67 -23.44
C ASP A 17 12.36 3.65 -22.25
N ASP A 18 11.28 4.43 -22.14
CA ASP A 18 11.04 5.37 -21.05
C ASP A 18 9.78 5.01 -20.26
N VAL A 19 9.88 5.03 -18.92
CA VAL A 19 8.77 4.70 -18.03
C VAL A 19 8.51 5.78 -16.98
N LYS A 20 7.24 6.06 -16.73
CA LYS A 20 6.82 6.84 -15.55
C LYS A 20 6.83 5.94 -14.32
N VAL A 21 7.96 5.93 -13.61
CA VAL A 21 8.22 5.04 -12.45
C VAL A 21 7.04 5.00 -11.48
N TYR A 22 6.59 6.15 -10.97
CA TYR A 22 5.49 6.22 -9.99
C TYR A 22 4.23 5.49 -10.48
N THR A 23 3.82 5.70 -11.73
CA THR A 23 2.63 5.05 -12.29
C THR A 23 2.78 3.53 -12.32
N LYS A 24 3.95 3.00 -12.67
CA LYS A 24 4.21 1.56 -12.75
C LYS A 24 4.27 0.92 -11.35
N VAL A 25 5.02 1.52 -10.42
CA VAL A 25 5.10 1.01 -9.05
C VAL A 25 3.76 1.14 -8.29
N ASN A 26 2.97 2.18 -8.57
CA ASN A 26 1.62 2.32 -8.01
C ASN A 26 0.68 1.20 -8.48
N LYS A 27 0.70 0.89 -9.78
CA LYS A 27 -0.05 -0.25 -10.34
C LYS A 27 0.38 -1.57 -9.70
N PHE A 28 1.69 -1.80 -9.52
CA PHE A 28 2.21 -2.99 -8.86
C PHE A 28 1.75 -3.08 -7.39
N ALA A 29 1.94 -2.01 -6.61
CA ALA A 29 1.61 -1.97 -5.19
C ALA A 29 0.11 -2.22 -4.96
N LEU A 30 -0.76 -1.63 -5.78
CA LEU A 30 -2.20 -1.84 -5.68
C LEU A 30 -2.60 -3.28 -6.03
N SER A 31 -2.02 -3.83 -7.10
CA SER A 31 -2.26 -5.22 -7.48
C SER A 31 -1.82 -6.19 -6.37
N LEU A 32 -0.66 -5.92 -5.76
CA LEU A 32 -0.14 -6.70 -4.65
C LEU A 32 -1.05 -6.59 -3.42
N ALA A 33 -1.53 -5.39 -3.10
CA ALA A 33 -2.49 -5.17 -2.02
C ALA A 33 -3.81 -5.93 -2.27
N CYS A 34 -4.37 -5.88 -3.47
CA CYS A 34 -5.57 -6.65 -3.83
C CYS A 34 -5.35 -8.16 -3.66
N ARG A 35 -4.18 -8.67 -4.04
CA ARG A 35 -3.83 -10.08 -3.86
C ARG A 35 -3.72 -10.47 -2.38
N LEU A 36 -2.96 -9.71 -1.59
CA LEU A 36 -2.73 -10.01 -0.17
C LEU A 36 -3.97 -9.81 0.71
N LEU A 37 -4.78 -8.79 0.40
CA LEU A 37 -5.95 -8.46 1.20
C LEU A 37 -7.21 -9.21 0.77
N LEU A 38 -7.42 -9.39 -0.54
CA LEU A 38 -8.68 -9.91 -1.10
C LEU A 38 -8.54 -11.27 -1.78
N GLY A 39 -7.32 -11.75 -2.01
CA GLY A 39 -7.08 -12.98 -2.77
C GLY A 39 -7.47 -12.88 -4.24
N ILE A 40 -7.41 -11.67 -4.82
CA ILE A 40 -7.72 -11.44 -6.24
C ILE A 40 -6.43 -11.51 -7.06
N ASP A 41 -6.35 -12.50 -7.95
CA ASP A 41 -5.21 -12.69 -8.85
C ASP A 41 -5.51 -12.27 -10.30
N ASP A 42 -6.78 -12.15 -10.70
CA ASP A 42 -7.15 -11.76 -12.07
C ASP A 42 -6.82 -10.28 -12.35
N PRO A 43 -5.91 -9.99 -13.30
CA PRO A 43 -5.52 -8.61 -13.62
C PRO A 43 -6.69 -7.73 -14.07
N ILE A 44 -7.70 -8.30 -14.73
CA ILE A 44 -8.88 -7.55 -15.20
C ILE A 44 -9.74 -7.14 -14.00
N GLN A 45 -9.99 -8.06 -13.08
CA GLN A 45 -10.69 -7.78 -11.83
C GLN A 45 -9.96 -6.75 -10.97
N VAL A 46 -8.62 -6.86 -10.83
CA VAL A 46 -7.78 -5.89 -10.12
C VAL A 46 -7.89 -4.51 -10.75
N GLN A 47 -7.78 -4.40 -12.09
CA GLN A 47 -7.86 -3.12 -12.79
C GLN A 47 -9.23 -2.45 -12.60
N LYS A 48 -10.32 -3.20 -12.74
CA LYS A 48 -11.68 -2.68 -12.55
C LYS A 48 -11.91 -2.18 -11.12
N PHE A 49 -11.42 -2.94 -10.14
CA PHE A 49 -11.48 -2.56 -8.73
C PHE A 49 -10.65 -1.29 -8.47
N SER A 50 -9.42 -1.25 -8.99
CA SER A 50 -8.50 -0.12 -8.92
C SER A 50 -9.13 1.17 -9.44
N ASP A 51 -9.76 1.14 -10.61
CA ASP A 51 -10.35 2.34 -11.20
C ASP A 51 -11.48 2.89 -10.31
N THR A 52 -12.37 2.01 -9.85
CA THR A 52 -13.46 2.38 -8.92
C THR A 52 -12.90 2.94 -7.62
N PHE A 53 -11.87 2.29 -7.07
CA PHE A 53 -11.21 2.68 -5.83
C PHE A 53 -10.56 4.06 -5.95
N ARG A 54 -9.82 4.32 -7.04
CA ARG A 54 -9.18 5.62 -7.29
C ARG A 54 -10.20 6.75 -7.39
N TYR A 55 -11.33 6.53 -8.05
CA TYR A 55 -12.39 7.54 -8.09
C TYR A 55 -13.02 7.78 -6.72
N ALA A 56 -13.29 6.73 -5.95
CA ALA A 56 -13.77 6.88 -4.57
C ALA A 56 -12.78 7.65 -3.69
N MET A 57 -11.48 7.42 -3.87
CA MET A 57 -10.43 8.11 -3.11
C MET A 57 -10.17 9.55 -3.56
N SER A 58 -10.59 9.92 -4.77
CA SER A 58 -10.46 11.31 -5.26
C SER A 58 -11.17 12.33 -4.35
N GLY A 59 -12.20 11.90 -3.60
CA GLY A 59 -12.91 12.73 -2.62
C GLY A 59 -12.12 12.97 -1.34
N PHE A 60 -11.23 12.05 -0.95
CA PHE A 60 -10.53 12.07 0.34
C PHE A 60 -9.59 13.28 0.48
N TYR A 61 -8.92 13.64 -0.61
CA TYR A 61 -8.02 14.80 -0.66
C TYR A 61 -8.70 16.07 -1.21
N SER A 62 -10.01 16.03 -1.46
CA SER A 62 -10.75 17.17 -2.01
C SER A 62 -11.44 17.99 -0.93
N MET A 63 -11.78 19.24 -1.25
CA MET A 63 -12.61 20.05 -0.37
C MET A 63 -13.98 19.34 -0.18
N PRO A 64 -14.49 19.20 1.05
CA PRO A 64 -15.70 18.41 1.36
C PRO A 64 -16.99 19.16 0.96
N VAL A 65 -17.08 19.60 -0.30
CA VAL A 65 -18.21 20.33 -0.88
C VAL A 65 -18.96 19.41 -1.82
N ASN A 66 -20.17 19.01 -1.42
CA ASN A 66 -21.04 18.13 -2.20
C ASN A 66 -21.84 18.93 -3.25
N PHE A 67 -21.15 19.38 -4.30
CA PHE A 67 -21.75 20.12 -5.40
C PHE A 67 -21.49 19.41 -6.74
N PRO A 68 -22.46 19.32 -7.67
CA PRO A 68 -22.25 18.71 -8.98
C PRO A 68 -21.02 19.28 -9.69
N GLY A 69 -20.10 18.40 -10.12
CA GLY A 69 -18.84 18.77 -10.75
C GLY A 69 -17.62 18.77 -9.82
N THR A 70 -17.79 18.66 -8.49
CA THR A 70 -16.65 18.51 -7.58
C THR A 70 -16.16 17.05 -7.50
N SER A 71 -14.88 16.87 -7.18
CA SER A 71 -14.31 15.54 -6.90
C SER A 71 -15.00 14.87 -5.72
N TYR A 72 -15.36 15.63 -4.67
CA TYR A 72 -16.09 15.11 -3.51
C TYR A 72 -17.46 14.55 -3.89
N HIS A 73 -18.24 15.26 -4.71
CA HIS A 73 -19.55 14.78 -5.19
C HIS A 73 -19.43 13.50 -6.01
N SER A 74 -18.44 13.43 -6.90
CA SER A 74 -18.19 12.24 -7.73
C SER A 74 -17.75 11.05 -6.88
N ALA A 75 -16.86 11.27 -5.91
CA ALA A 75 -16.40 10.25 -4.98
C ALA A 75 -17.55 9.67 -4.13
N LEU A 76 -18.47 10.51 -3.63
CA LEU A 76 -19.63 10.03 -2.88
C LEU A 76 -20.51 9.06 -3.68
N LYS A 77 -20.64 9.26 -5.00
CA LYS A 77 -21.37 8.32 -5.88
C LYS A 77 -20.61 6.99 -6.00
N GLU A 78 -19.29 7.06 -6.17
CA GLU A 78 -18.44 5.88 -6.37
C GLU A 78 -18.24 5.04 -5.11
N ILE A 79 -18.35 5.62 -3.91
CA ILE A 79 -18.32 4.86 -2.64
C ILE A 79 -19.41 3.78 -2.62
N GLY A 80 -20.60 4.08 -3.16
CA GLY A 80 -21.67 3.09 -3.27
C GLY A 80 -21.32 1.93 -4.21
N SER A 81 -20.67 2.23 -5.33
CA SER A 81 -20.17 1.23 -6.29
C SER A 81 -19.08 0.37 -5.66
N LEU A 82 -18.09 0.99 -5.01
CA LEU A 82 -16.99 0.34 -4.32
C LEU A 82 -17.50 -0.63 -3.24
N LYS A 83 -18.45 -0.17 -2.41
CA LYS A 83 -19.08 -1.02 -1.37
C LYS A 83 -19.77 -2.23 -1.98
N LYS A 84 -20.53 -2.07 -3.06
CA LYS A 84 -21.20 -3.19 -3.77
C LYS A 84 -20.19 -4.19 -4.33
N GLN A 85 -19.11 -3.71 -4.94
CA GLN A 85 -18.04 -4.58 -5.46
C GLN A 85 -17.37 -5.38 -4.34
N MET A 86 -17.05 -4.73 -3.22
CA MET A 86 -16.46 -5.38 -2.06
C MET A 86 -17.37 -6.45 -1.44
N LEU A 87 -18.67 -6.15 -1.29
CA LEU A 87 -19.63 -7.13 -0.79
C LEU A 87 -19.72 -8.35 -1.70
N LYS A 88 -19.69 -8.15 -3.03
CA LYS A 88 -19.67 -9.25 -3.99
C LYS A 88 -18.41 -10.12 -3.82
N ILE A 89 -17.23 -9.51 -3.70
CA ILE A 89 -15.97 -10.23 -3.47
C ILE A 89 -16.05 -11.07 -2.19
N ILE A 90 -16.58 -10.52 -1.10
CA ILE A 90 -16.78 -11.22 0.18
C ILE A 90 -17.71 -12.43 0.00
N GLN A 91 -18.84 -12.25 -0.68
CA GLN A 91 -19.82 -13.31 -0.92
C GLN A 91 -19.24 -14.44 -1.77
N ASP A 92 -18.56 -14.10 -2.87
CA ASP A 92 -17.90 -15.05 -3.75
C ASP A 92 -16.82 -15.85 -2.99
N LYS A 93 -16.01 -15.18 -2.17
CA LYS A 93 -14.98 -15.84 -1.34
C LYS A 93 -15.58 -16.76 -0.29
N LYS A 94 -16.66 -16.35 0.38
CA LYS A 94 -17.38 -17.15 1.37
C LYS A 94 -18.01 -18.41 0.75
N GLN A 95 -18.51 -18.33 -0.48
CA GLN A 95 -19.00 -19.50 -1.21
C GLN A 95 -17.86 -20.46 -1.56
N ARG A 96 -16.72 -19.96 -2.04
CA ARG A 96 -15.54 -20.79 -2.32
C ARG A 96 -15.05 -21.51 -1.07
N LEU A 97 -14.89 -20.82 0.06
CA LEU A 97 -14.44 -21.42 1.31
C LEU A 97 -15.37 -22.53 1.83
N LYS A 98 -16.68 -22.45 1.58
CA LYS A 98 -17.62 -23.53 1.91
C LYS A 98 -17.45 -24.76 1.02
N ASN A 99 -17.10 -24.57 -0.24
CA ASN A 99 -17.03 -25.63 -1.25
C ASN A 99 -15.66 -26.32 -1.30
N SER A 100 -14.58 -25.61 -0.97
CA SER A 100 -13.20 -26.07 -1.19
C SER A 100 -12.63 -26.92 -0.05
N GLY A 101 -13.25 -26.93 1.14
CA GLY A 101 -12.56 -27.40 2.35
C GLY A 101 -11.31 -26.55 2.66
N ALA A 102 -10.69 -26.73 3.82
CA ALA A 102 -9.57 -25.90 4.30
C ALA A 102 -8.23 -26.09 3.55
N ALA A 103 -8.26 -26.35 2.25
CA ALA A 103 -7.09 -26.71 1.43
C ALA A 103 -6.44 -25.53 0.67
N ASP A 104 -6.97 -24.30 0.80
CA ASP A 104 -6.35 -23.13 0.17
C ASP A 104 -5.19 -22.62 1.04
N THR A 105 -3.96 -22.99 0.68
CA THR A 105 -2.73 -22.66 1.41
C THR A 105 -2.36 -21.17 1.36
N ASN A 106 -3.04 -20.36 0.53
CA ASN A 106 -2.87 -18.91 0.49
C ASN A 106 -3.98 -18.21 1.29
N VAL A 107 -3.77 -18.07 2.59
CA VAL A 107 -4.69 -17.32 3.46
C VAL A 107 -4.45 -15.82 3.28
N ASP A 108 -5.19 -15.20 2.37
CA ASP A 108 -5.32 -13.74 2.31
C ASP A 108 -6.07 -13.18 3.54
N ILE A 109 -5.98 -11.87 3.78
CA ILE A 109 -6.61 -11.25 4.96
C ILE A 109 -8.12 -11.45 4.98
N LEU A 110 -8.81 -11.36 3.84
CA LEU A 110 -10.24 -11.62 3.76
C LEU A 110 -10.58 -13.06 4.19
N SER A 111 -9.79 -14.05 3.76
CA SER A 111 -9.94 -15.45 4.17
C SER A 111 -9.78 -15.60 5.68
N TRP A 112 -8.73 -14.97 6.23
CA TRP A 112 -8.52 -14.94 7.67
C TRP A 112 -9.69 -14.30 8.42
N MET A 113 -10.18 -13.14 7.98
CA MET A 113 -11.34 -12.46 8.58
C MET A 113 -12.63 -13.30 8.48
N LEU A 114 -12.81 -14.09 7.42
CA LEU A 114 -13.99 -14.95 7.29
C LEU A 114 -13.92 -16.22 8.16
N MET A 115 -12.73 -16.66 8.52
CA MET A 115 -12.49 -17.83 9.39
C MET A 115 -12.42 -17.46 10.88
N ASP A 116 -11.96 -16.25 11.19
CA ASP A 116 -11.77 -15.78 12.57
C ASP A 116 -13.12 -15.60 13.30
N PRO A 117 -13.31 -16.19 14.50
CA PRO A 117 -14.56 -16.09 15.25
C PRO A 117 -15.00 -14.66 15.57
N ASN A 118 -14.06 -13.72 15.77
CA ASN A 118 -14.38 -12.32 16.11
C ASN A 118 -14.92 -11.54 14.92
N PHE A 119 -14.63 -12.00 13.70
CA PHE A 119 -15.10 -11.38 12.46
C PHE A 119 -16.27 -12.14 11.83
N LYS A 120 -16.41 -13.43 12.11
CA LYS A 120 -17.49 -14.28 11.58
C LYS A 120 -18.89 -13.81 11.99
N SER A 121 -19.03 -13.18 13.15
CA SER A 121 -20.29 -12.61 13.65
C SER A 121 -20.56 -11.18 13.16
N LYS A 122 -19.58 -10.54 12.50
CA LYS A 122 -19.71 -9.15 12.05
C LYS A 122 -20.50 -9.04 10.75
N PRO A 123 -21.23 -7.95 10.53
CA PRO A 123 -21.88 -7.68 9.25
C PRO A 123 -20.87 -7.63 8.10
N GLU A 124 -21.22 -8.16 6.93
CA GLU A 124 -20.35 -8.13 5.73
C GLU A 124 -19.97 -6.69 5.33
N SER A 125 -20.84 -5.71 5.64
CA SER A 125 -20.55 -4.29 5.42
C SER A 125 -19.41 -3.76 6.29
N GLU A 126 -19.24 -4.28 7.51
CA GLU A 126 -18.14 -3.90 8.40
C GLU A 126 -16.83 -4.53 7.92
N ILE A 127 -16.86 -5.80 7.50
CA ILE A 127 -15.72 -6.48 6.87
C ILE A 127 -15.27 -5.71 5.61
N ALA A 128 -16.22 -5.34 4.75
CA ALA A 128 -15.94 -4.54 3.55
C ALA A 128 -15.28 -3.20 3.88
N PHE A 129 -15.79 -2.48 4.89
CA PHE A 129 -15.24 -1.20 5.32
C PHE A 129 -13.81 -1.35 5.86
N ASN A 130 -13.55 -2.38 6.67
CA ASN A 130 -12.21 -2.65 7.21
C ASN A 130 -11.21 -2.95 6.09
N LEU A 131 -11.59 -3.76 5.10
CA LEU A 131 -10.73 -4.07 3.95
C LEU A 131 -10.44 -2.85 3.09
N ILE A 132 -11.44 -1.99 2.82
CA ILE A 132 -11.23 -0.73 2.10
C ILE A 132 -10.26 0.17 2.87
N THR A 133 -10.43 0.27 4.20
CA THR A 133 -9.57 1.09 5.06
C THR A 133 -8.13 0.59 5.08
N LEU A 134 -7.89 -0.71 4.95
CA LEU A 134 -6.56 -1.30 4.83
C LEU A 134 -5.93 -1.10 3.44
N LEU A 135 -6.74 -1.10 2.38
CA LEU A 135 -6.27 -0.93 1.00
C LEU A 135 -5.66 0.46 0.76
N ILE A 136 -6.23 1.51 1.34
CA ILE A 136 -5.78 2.90 1.16
C ILE A 136 -4.28 3.07 1.48
N PRO A 137 -3.82 2.86 2.73
CA PRO A 137 -2.43 3.06 3.07
C PRO A 137 -1.50 2.05 2.40
N SER A 138 -1.99 0.83 2.11
CA SER A 138 -1.15 -0.28 1.64
C SER A 138 -0.49 -0.04 0.28
N HIS A 139 -1.12 0.73 -0.61
CA HIS A 139 -0.60 0.95 -1.96
C HIS A 139 0.01 2.34 -2.17
N GLU A 140 -0.57 3.42 -1.62
CA GLU A 140 -0.01 4.78 -1.79
C GLU A 140 1.35 4.94 -1.13
N SER A 141 1.46 4.53 0.14
CA SER A 141 2.72 4.68 0.90
C SER A 141 3.84 3.83 0.29
N THR A 142 3.55 2.57 -0.01
CA THR A 142 4.50 1.62 -0.63
C THR A 142 4.95 2.08 -2.01
N SER A 143 4.03 2.56 -2.85
CA SER A 143 4.36 3.03 -4.20
C SER A 143 5.19 4.32 -4.18
N SER A 144 4.87 5.24 -3.28
CA SER A 144 5.66 6.46 -3.06
C SER A 144 7.07 6.12 -2.59
N ALA A 145 7.20 5.26 -1.56
CA ALA A 145 8.50 4.82 -1.06
C ALA A 145 9.34 4.16 -2.16
N ALA A 146 8.76 3.23 -2.91
CA ALA A 146 9.45 2.55 -4.02
C ALA A 146 9.91 3.54 -5.11
N ALA A 147 9.07 4.53 -5.47
CA ALA A 147 9.43 5.55 -6.44
C ALA A 147 10.61 6.40 -5.97
N PHE A 148 10.64 6.81 -4.70
CA PHE A 148 11.75 7.59 -4.15
C PHE A 148 13.04 6.77 -4.01
N VAL A 149 12.94 5.51 -3.59
CA VAL A 149 14.11 4.60 -3.57
C VAL A 149 14.72 4.50 -4.96
N LEU A 150 13.91 4.24 -6.00
CA LEU A 150 14.40 4.16 -7.37
C LEU A 150 14.98 5.49 -7.88
N LYS A 151 14.36 6.61 -7.52
CA LYS A 151 14.87 7.96 -7.84
C LYS A 151 16.27 8.16 -7.24
N TYR A 152 16.44 7.91 -5.93
CA TYR A 152 17.73 8.12 -5.28
C TYR A 152 18.79 7.15 -5.79
N VAL A 153 18.45 5.88 -6.01
CA VAL A 153 19.37 4.92 -6.62
C VAL A 153 19.82 5.41 -8.01
N ALA A 154 18.92 5.95 -8.82
CA ALA A 154 19.27 6.49 -10.14
C ALA A 154 20.10 7.78 -10.09
N GLU A 155 19.89 8.63 -9.08
CA GLU A 155 20.61 9.91 -8.91
C GLU A 155 22.01 9.75 -8.30
N PHE A 156 22.27 8.66 -7.57
CA PHE A 156 23.54 8.44 -6.87
C PHE A 156 24.26 7.16 -7.36
N PRO A 157 25.16 7.27 -8.35
CA PRO A 157 25.85 6.11 -8.95
C PRO A 157 26.59 5.22 -7.94
N SER A 158 27.22 5.81 -6.92
CA SER A 158 27.90 5.03 -5.87
C SER A 158 26.94 4.16 -5.05
N ILE A 159 25.70 4.62 -4.84
CA ILE A 159 24.66 3.86 -4.15
C ILE A 159 24.13 2.77 -5.09
N HIS A 160 23.89 3.11 -6.36
CA HIS A 160 23.50 2.15 -7.39
C HIS A 160 24.47 0.97 -7.45
N ASP A 161 25.78 1.22 -7.54
CA ASP A 161 26.78 0.16 -7.70
C ASP A 161 26.81 -0.77 -6.48
N MET A 162 26.62 -0.21 -5.28
CA MET A 162 26.59 -0.99 -4.04
C MET A 162 25.32 -1.84 -3.94
N VAL A 163 24.14 -1.29 -4.27
CA VAL A 163 22.89 -2.05 -4.34
C VAL A 163 22.98 -3.14 -5.42
N TYR A 164 23.49 -2.80 -6.60
CA TYR A 164 23.66 -3.75 -7.70
C TYR A 164 24.60 -4.89 -7.32
N LYS A 165 25.73 -4.60 -6.69
CA LYS A 165 26.68 -5.61 -6.21
C LYS A 165 26.04 -6.55 -5.18
N GLU A 166 25.26 -6.00 -4.24
CA GLU A 166 24.52 -6.80 -3.26
C GLU A 166 23.49 -7.72 -3.94
N MET A 167 22.67 -7.17 -4.83
CA MET A 167 21.64 -7.93 -5.55
C MET A 167 22.24 -9.02 -6.44
N MET A 168 23.34 -8.73 -7.14
CA MET A 168 24.03 -9.72 -7.99
C MET A 168 24.68 -10.83 -7.17
N ALA A 169 25.24 -10.52 -5.99
CA ALA A 169 25.78 -11.54 -5.10
C ALA A 169 24.70 -12.54 -4.64
N ILE A 170 23.50 -12.04 -4.32
CA ILE A 170 22.35 -12.88 -3.97
C ILE A 170 21.88 -13.69 -5.19
N ALA A 171 21.70 -13.05 -6.34
CA ALA A 171 21.26 -13.72 -7.57
C ALA A 171 22.22 -14.84 -8.01
N ASN A 172 23.53 -14.59 -7.95
CA ASN A 172 24.56 -15.58 -8.32
C ASN A 172 24.69 -16.73 -7.33
N SER A 173 24.21 -16.56 -6.09
CA SER A 173 24.19 -17.66 -5.11
C SER A 173 23.07 -18.68 -5.37
N LYS A 174 22.22 -18.41 -6.37
CA LYS A 174 21.02 -19.19 -6.68
C LYS A 174 21.05 -19.73 -8.11
N PRO A 175 20.42 -20.89 -8.36
CA PRO A 175 20.10 -21.35 -9.70
C PRO A 175 19.35 -20.29 -10.53
N PRO A 176 19.54 -20.28 -11.86
CA PRO A 176 18.74 -19.47 -12.75
C PRO A 176 17.25 -19.69 -12.52
N GLU A 177 16.46 -18.62 -12.59
CA GLU A 177 15.00 -18.64 -12.46
C GLU A 177 14.43 -18.99 -11.07
N GLU A 178 15.26 -19.34 -10.09
CA GLU A 178 14.77 -19.52 -8.73
C GLU A 178 14.22 -18.18 -8.18
N LEU A 179 13.03 -18.25 -7.57
CA LEU A 179 12.40 -17.10 -6.94
C LEU A 179 13.13 -16.70 -5.65
N LEU A 180 13.07 -15.42 -5.30
CA LEU A 180 13.54 -14.93 -4.01
C LEU A 180 12.74 -15.58 -2.88
N ASN A 181 13.46 -16.11 -1.88
CA ASN A 181 12.87 -16.60 -0.65
C ASN A 181 13.10 -15.60 0.49
N TRP A 182 12.58 -15.91 1.68
CA TRP A 182 12.69 -15.02 2.83
C TRP A 182 14.15 -14.79 3.29
N GLU A 183 14.98 -15.82 3.24
CA GLU A 183 16.39 -15.73 3.63
C GLU A 183 17.18 -14.82 2.69
N ASP A 184 16.82 -14.78 1.42
CA ASP A 184 17.44 -13.87 0.45
C ASP A 184 17.11 -12.42 0.74
N ILE A 185 15.86 -12.13 1.10
CA ILE A 185 15.43 -10.78 1.50
C ILE A 185 16.21 -10.33 2.74
N GLN A 186 16.44 -11.24 3.70
CA GLN A 186 17.22 -10.93 4.91
C GLN A 186 18.70 -10.62 4.63
N LYS A 187 19.24 -11.04 3.48
CA LYS A 187 20.62 -10.73 3.06
C LYS A 187 20.75 -9.31 2.47
N MET A 188 19.65 -8.65 2.08
CA MET A 188 19.63 -7.32 1.44
C MET A 188 19.85 -6.15 2.43
N LYS A 189 20.94 -6.22 3.21
CA LYS A 189 21.20 -5.29 4.32
C LYS A 189 21.47 -3.87 3.84
N TYR A 190 22.26 -3.70 2.77
CA TYR A 190 22.58 -2.40 2.22
C TYR A 190 21.35 -1.78 1.53
N SER A 191 20.61 -2.56 0.76
CA SER A 191 19.34 -2.13 0.18
C SER A 191 18.35 -1.67 1.27
N TRP A 192 18.31 -2.36 2.41
CA TRP A 192 17.52 -1.92 3.57
C TRP A 192 17.98 -0.55 4.12
N CYS A 193 19.28 -0.30 4.21
CA CYS A 193 19.81 1.03 4.57
C CYS A 193 19.36 2.11 3.58
N VAL A 194 19.41 1.83 2.28
CA VAL A 194 18.95 2.76 1.23
C VAL A 194 17.45 3.03 1.34
N ILE A 195 16.63 2.01 1.62
CA ILE A 195 15.20 2.16 1.88
C ILE A 195 14.96 3.07 3.08
N ASN A 196 15.64 2.82 4.20
CA ASN A 196 15.50 3.63 5.42
C ASN A 196 15.93 5.08 5.18
N GLU A 197 17.02 5.30 4.46
CA GLU A 197 17.48 6.66 4.14
C GLU A 197 16.51 7.37 3.20
N SER A 198 15.93 6.65 2.24
CA SER A 198 14.89 7.19 1.36
C SER A 198 13.64 7.60 2.15
N LEU A 199 13.23 6.78 3.12
CA LEU A 199 12.10 7.09 4.03
C LEU A 199 12.42 8.23 4.99
N ARG A 200 13.68 8.39 5.41
CA ARG A 200 14.14 9.51 6.24
C ARG A 200 14.06 10.81 5.45
N LEU A 201 14.58 10.83 4.22
CA LEU A 201 14.61 12.01 3.34
C LEU A 201 13.22 12.39 2.81
N THR A 202 12.44 11.39 2.40
CA THR A 202 11.10 11.60 1.83
C THR A 202 10.10 10.61 2.42
N PRO A 203 9.59 10.86 3.63
CA PRO A 203 8.56 10.03 4.23
C PRO A 203 7.26 10.11 3.40
N PRO A 204 6.65 8.98 3.01
CA PRO A 204 5.39 9.01 2.24
C PRO A 204 4.20 9.63 3.00
N GLY A 205 4.20 9.56 4.33
CA GLY A 205 3.13 10.07 5.18
C GLY A 205 3.36 11.53 5.59
N LEU A 206 2.31 12.36 5.49
CA LEU A 206 2.36 13.77 5.91
C LEU A 206 2.57 13.90 7.44
N GLY A 207 2.01 12.99 8.23
CA GLY A 207 1.99 13.10 9.67
C GLY A 207 0.79 12.43 10.31
N THR A 208 0.63 12.67 11.61
CA THR A 208 -0.59 12.26 12.34
C THR A 208 -1.37 13.47 12.82
N PHE A 209 -2.69 13.36 12.79
CA PHE A 209 -3.61 14.35 13.34
C PHE A 209 -4.16 13.85 14.66
N ARG A 210 -4.20 14.73 15.65
CA ARG A 210 -4.73 14.49 16.99
C ARG A 210 -5.61 15.67 17.40
N GLU A 211 -6.45 15.44 18.39
CA GLU A 211 -7.22 16.48 19.07
C GLU A 211 -6.92 16.42 20.57
N ALA A 212 -6.67 17.57 21.16
CA ALA A 212 -6.48 17.67 22.60
C ALA A 212 -7.82 17.43 23.31
N THR A 213 -7.95 16.31 24.03
CA THR A 213 -9.17 15.95 24.76
C THR A 213 -9.31 16.68 26.11
N LYS A 214 -8.30 17.46 26.48
CA LYS A 214 -8.23 18.31 27.68
C LYS A 214 -7.08 19.30 27.50
N ASN A 215 -7.01 20.32 28.35
CA ASN A 215 -5.85 21.22 28.38
C ASN A 215 -4.56 20.42 28.71
N LEU A 216 -3.53 20.57 27.87
CA LEU A 216 -2.24 19.90 28.03
C LEU A 216 -1.13 20.93 28.18
N ASN A 217 -0.22 20.74 29.13
CA ASN A 217 1.00 21.54 29.22
C ASN A 217 2.17 20.73 28.64
N PHE A 218 2.82 21.26 27.60
CA PHE A 218 3.96 20.64 26.95
C PHE A 218 5.06 21.68 26.69
N ALA A 219 6.27 21.42 27.18
CA ALA A 219 7.43 22.31 27.03
C ALA A 219 7.17 23.78 27.41
N GLY A 220 6.34 24.01 28.44
CA GLY A 220 5.96 25.37 28.88
C GLY A 220 4.79 26.00 28.11
N TYR A 221 4.27 25.35 27.06
CA TYR A 221 3.09 25.79 26.32
C TYR A 221 1.84 25.05 26.77
N THR A 222 0.72 25.78 26.87
CA THR A 222 -0.60 25.18 27.08
C THR A 222 -1.29 24.97 25.74
N ILE A 223 -1.60 23.71 25.41
CA ILE A 223 -2.46 23.32 24.28
C ILE A 223 -3.88 23.17 24.82
N PRO A 224 -4.82 24.04 24.44
CA PRO A 224 -6.18 23.98 24.96
C PRO A 224 -6.96 22.76 24.46
N GLU A 225 -7.96 22.34 25.24
CA GLU A 225 -8.95 21.36 24.83
C GLU A 225 -9.62 21.74 23.49
N GLY A 226 -9.89 20.75 22.66
CA GLY A 226 -10.47 20.89 21.32
C GLY A 226 -9.49 21.30 20.22
N TRP A 227 -8.24 21.64 20.55
CA TRP A 227 -7.25 22.02 19.53
C TRP A 227 -6.79 20.82 18.71
N LYS A 228 -6.69 21.02 17.39
CA LYS A 228 -6.12 20.05 16.46
C LYS A 228 -4.60 20.15 16.47
N VAL A 229 -3.93 19.05 16.79
CA VAL A 229 -2.47 18.94 16.80
C VAL A 229 -2.06 18.11 15.58
N CYS A 230 -1.26 18.70 14.70
CA CYS A 230 -0.67 18.01 13.56
C CYS A 230 0.81 17.78 13.83
N GLN A 231 1.22 16.51 13.84
CA GLN A 231 2.62 16.13 13.94
C GLN A 231 3.12 15.72 12.56
N TYR A 232 3.97 16.54 11.94
CA TYR A 232 4.55 16.23 10.64
C TYR A 232 5.68 15.18 10.77
N CYS A 233 5.72 14.21 9.86
CA CYS A 233 6.78 13.20 9.86
C CYS A 233 8.15 13.81 9.49
N SER A 234 8.16 14.78 8.56
CA SER A 234 9.38 15.40 8.05
C SER A 234 10.13 16.22 9.11
N THR A 235 9.44 16.85 10.05
CA THR A 235 10.09 17.63 11.12
C THR A 235 10.83 16.75 12.13
N LEU A 236 10.40 15.50 12.33
CA LEU A 236 11.12 14.55 13.19
C LEU A 236 12.37 14.00 12.51
N LEU A 237 12.28 13.69 11.21
CA LEU A 237 13.33 13.02 10.45
C LEU A 237 14.42 13.96 9.93
N HIS A 238 14.13 15.27 9.88
CA HIS A 238 15.07 16.32 9.45
C HIS A 238 15.47 17.25 10.59
N SER A 239 15.17 16.91 11.84
CA SER A 239 15.69 17.67 12.98
C SER A 239 17.21 17.52 13.02
N ALA A 240 17.96 18.61 13.24
CA ALA A 240 19.42 18.58 13.28
C ALA A 240 20.01 17.73 14.44
N ASN A 241 19.16 17.11 15.25
CA ASN A 241 19.50 16.28 16.40
C ASN A 241 19.19 14.78 16.20
N SER A 242 18.84 14.35 14.98
CA SER A 242 18.59 12.93 14.64
C SER A 242 19.78 12.25 13.98
#